data_AF-A0A7X8FFZ0-F1
#
_entry.id   AF-A0A7X8FFZ0-F1
#
_cell.length_a   1.000
_cell.length_b   1.000
_cell.length_c   1.000
_cell.angle_alpha   90.00
_cell.angle_beta   90.00
_cell.angle_gamma   90.00
#
_symmetry.space_group_name_H-M   'P 1'
#
loop_
_entity.id
_entity.type
_entity.pdbx_description
1 polymer ?
#
loop_
_entity_poly.entity_id
_entity_poly.type
_entity_poly.pdbx_seq_one_letter_code
_entity_poly.pdbx_strand_id
1 'polypeptide(L)' 'MPRRNQLANPQARTAMEKFKYEVANEIGLYNQVQSIGWGNMTSRECGAVGGYMTKKMVELAQQQMANDPNLTPQLANSAG' A
#
# COMPACT_ATOMS: atom_id res chain seq x y z
N MET A 1 17.73 -16.29 -7.68
CA MET A 1 17.83 -15.38 -6.51
C MET A 1 16.43 -15.17 -5.94
N PRO A 2 16.11 -15.57 -4.69
CA PRO A 2 14.84 -15.20 -4.09
C PRO A 2 14.90 -13.70 -3.76
N ARG A 3 14.11 -12.88 -4.46
CA ARG A 3 13.97 -11.45 -4.12
C ARG A 3 13.23 -11.40 -2.77
N ARG A 4 13.97 -11.12 -1.69
CA ARG A 4 13.38 -10.86 -0.37
C ARG A 4 12.62 -9.55 -0.49
N ASN A 5 11.28 -9.62 -0.53
CA ASN A 5 10.40 -8.46 -0.51
C ASN A 5 10.52 -7.77 0.86
N GLN A 6 11.54 -6.95 1.03
CA GLN A 6 11.75 -6.15 2.22
C GLN A 6 11.05 -4.81 2.03
N LEU A 7 10.23 -4.44 3.02
CA LEU A 7 9.68 -3.10 3.06
C LEU A 7 10.82 -2.09 3.18
N ALA A 8 10.73 -1.01 2.41
CA ALA A 8 11.70 0.09 2.48
C ALA A 8 11.80 0.67 3.90
N ASN A 9 10.68 0.67 4.63
CA ASN A 9 10.63 0.94 6.06
C ASN A 9 10.09 -0.30 6.80
N PRO A 10 10.93 -1.07 7.51
CA PRO A 10 10.51 -2.25 8.27
C PRO A 10 9.46 -1.93 9.34
N GLN A 11 9.47 -0.72 9.91
CA GLN A 11 8.50 -0.28 10.92
C GLN A 11 7.09 -0.12 10.33
N ALA A 12 6.98 0.07 9.02
CA ALA A 12 5.70 0.25 8.34
C ALA A 12 4.92 -1.07 8.16
N ARG A 13 5.49 -2.23 8.51
CA ARG A 13 4.86 -3.54 8.25
C ARG A 13 3.46 -3.65 8.83
N THR A 14 3.30 -3.32 10.11
CA THR A 14 1.99 -3.42 10.79
C THR A 14 0.98 -2.45 10.19
N ALA A 15 1.40 -1.25 9.82
CA ALA A 15 0.54 -0.27 9.17
C ALA A 15 0.10 -0.74 7.77
N MET A 16 1.04 -1.27 6.99
CA MET A 16 0.77 -1.82 5.65
C MET A 16 -0.16 -3.04 5.70
N GLU A 17 -0.02 -3.89 6.71
CA GLU A 17 -0.91 -5.03 6.91
C GLU A 17 -2.34 -4.57 7.24
N LYS A 18 -2.52 -3.58 8.12
CA LYS A 18 -3.84 -2.99 8.39
C LYS A 18 -4.45 -2.36 7.14
N PHE A 19 -3.68 -1.54 6.44
CA PHE A 19 -4.10 -0.88 5.21
C PHE A 19 -4.53 -1.88 4.12
N LYS A 20 -3.83 -3.02 4.00
CA LYS A 20 -4.23 -4.10 3.09
C LYS A 20 -5.64 -4.63 3.40
N TYR A 21 -5.99 -4.80 4.68
CA TYR A 21 -7.33 -5.24 5.08
C TYR A 21 -8.40 -4.16 4.88
N GLU A 22 -8.06 -2.89 5.12
CA GLU A 22 -8.94 -1.76 4.84
C GLU A 22 -9.30 -1.70 3.35
N VAL A 23 -8.30 -1.77 2.47
CA VAL A 23 -8.50 -1.78 1.02
C VAL A 23 -9.32 -3.00 0.59
N ALA A 24 -9.05 -4.18 1.15
CA ALA A 24 -9.86 -5.36 0.87
C ALA A 24 -11.33 -5.18 1.25
N ASN A 25 -11.61 -4.48 2.35
CA ASN A 25 -12.96 -4.16 2.77
C ASN A 25 -13.65 -3.19 1.81
N GLU A 26 -12.94 -2.14 1.39
CA GLU A 26 -13.47 -1.16 0.44
C GLU A 26 -13.84 -1.76 -0.92
N ILE A 27 -13.07 -2.74 -1.39
CA ILE A 27 -13.32 -3.39 -2.69
C ILE A 27 -14.16 -4.67 -2.59
N GLY A 28 -14.73 -4.94 -1.41
CA GLY A 28 -15.67 -6.06 -1.19
C GLY A 28 -15.03 -7.44 -1.08
N LEU A 29 -13.71 -7.53 -0.98
CA LEU A 29 -12.96 -8.79 -0.87
C LEU A 29 -12.68 -9.22 0.59
N TYR A 30 -13.01 -8.39 1.58
CA TYR A 30 -12.70 -8.68 2.98
C TYR A 30 -13.28 -10.01 3.47
N ASN A 31 -14.56 -10.29 3.20
CA ASN A 31 -15.18 -11.54 3.63
C ASN A 31 -14.49 -12.76 3.01
N GLN A 32 -14.07 -12.65 1.75
CA GLN A 32 -13.35 -13.70 1.06
C GLN A 32 -11.94 -13.90 1.64
N VAL A 33 -11.22 -12.82 1.91
CA VAL A 33 -9.94 -12.87 2.63
C VAL A 33 -10.10 -13.60 3.97
N GLN A 34 -11.17 -13.31 4.73
CA GLN A 34 -11.43 -13.96 6.01
C GLN A 34 -11.79 -15.45 5.86
N SER A 35 -12.53 -15.82 4.82
CA SER A 35 -13.02 -17.20 4.66
C SER A 35 -11.97 -18.16 4.11
N ILE A 36 -11.20 -17.75 3.10
CA ILE A 36 -10.23 -18.63 2.43
C ILE A 36 -8.77 -18.21 2.69
N GLY A 37 -8.53 -17.01 3.20
CA GLY A 37 -7.18 -16.49 3.41
C GLY A 37 -6.52 -16.00 2.13
N TRP A 38 -5.56 -15.09 2.28
CA TRP A 38 -4.80 -14.49 1.16
C TRP A 38 -4.11 -15.51 0.25
N GLY A 39 -3.68 -16.65 0.81
CA GLY A 39 -2.97 -17.69 0.06
C GLY A 39 -3.86 -18.48 -0.91
N ASN A 40 -5.17 -18.52 -0.67
CA ASN A 40 -6.12 -19.27 -1.50
C ASN A 40 -6.96 -18.35 -2.41
N MET A 41 -6.77 -17.04 -2.33
CA MET A 41 -7.38 -16.09 -3.25
C MET A 41 -6.71 -16.15 -4.62
N THR A 42 -7.46 -15.80 -5.66
CA THR A 42 -6.92 -15.76 -7.02
C THR A 42 -5.89 -14.64 -7.15
N SER A 43 -4.92 -14.81 -8.05
CA SER A 43 -3.93 -13.78 -8.37
C SER A 43 -4.56 -12.45 -8.80
N ARG A 44 -5.76 -12.51 -9.41
CA ARG A 44 -6.52 -11.32 -9.83
C ARG A 44 -7.03 -10.54 -8.62
N GLU A 45 -7.56 -11.22 -7.62
CA GLU A 45 -8.11 -10.59 -6.41
C GLU A 45 -7.00 -10.02 -5.53
N CYS A 46 -5.93 -10.78 -5.31
CA CYS A 46 -4.73 -10.29 -4.63
C CYS A 46 -4.11 -9.09 -5.37
N GLY A 47 -4.06 -9.17 -6.71
CA GLY A 47 -3.59 -8.08 -7.56
C GLY A 47 -4.48 -6.84 -7.48
N ALA A 48 -5.81 -7.02 -7.39
CA ALA A 48 -6.74 -5.91 -7.20
C ALA A 48 -6.45 -5.17 -5.90
N VAL A 49 -6.37 -5.88 -4.77
CA VAL A 49 -6.03 -5.26 -3.46
C VAL A 49 -4.72 -4.49 -3.54
N GLY A 50 -3.65 -5.09 -4.05
CA GLY A 50 -2.34 -4.42 -4.16
C GLY A 50 -2.36 -3.19 -5.07
N GLY A 51 -3.12 -3.25 -6.17
CA GLY A 51 -3.32 -2.13 -7.08
C GLY A 51 -4.05 -0.96 -6.43
N TYR A 52 -5.14 -1.23 -5.72
CA TYR A 52 -5.88 -0.20 -4.97
C TYR A 52 -5.06 0.40 -3.83
N MET A 53 -4.27 -0.42 -3.12
CA MET A 53 -3.32 0.09 -2.12
C MET A 53 -2.35 1.09 -2.75
N THR A 54 -1.75 0.75 -3.89
CA THR A 54 -0.80 1.64 -4.58
C THR A 54 -1.45 2.94 -5.01
N LYS A 55 -2.64 2.86 -5.62
CA LYS A 55 -3.39 4.02 -6.06
C LYS A 55 -3.66 4.99 -4.90
N LYS A 56 -4.15 4.48 -3.78
CA LYS A 56 -4.44 5.28 -2.58
C LYS A 56 -3.19 5.87 -1.93
N MET A 57 -2.09 5.12 -1.88
CA MET A 57 -0.81 5.65 -1.37
C MET A 57 -0.30 6.81 -2.22
N VAL A 58 -0.44 6.72 -3.54
CA VAL A 58 -0.08 7.82 -4.46
C VAL A 58 -1.01 9.01 -4.28
N GLU A 59 -2.33 8.80 -4.18
CA GLU A 59 -3.30 9.86 -3.92
C GLU A 59 -3.00 10.59 -2.59
N LEU A 60 -2.72 9.84 -1.52
CA LEU A 60 -2.35 10.42 -0.22
C LEU A 60 -1.04 11.20 -0.30
N ALA A 61 -0.02 10.67 -0.98
CA ALA A 61 1.25 11.36 -1.18
C ALA A 61 1.06 12.67 -1.97
N GLN A 62 0.25 12.63 -3.04
CA GLN A 62 -0.08 13.82 -3.84
C GLN A 62 -0.83 14.87 -3.00
N GLN A 63 -1.79 14.45 -2.16
CA GLN A 63 -2.50 15.35 -1.26
C GLN A 63 -1.56 15.97 -0.23
N GLN A 64 -0.66 15.19 0.37
CA GLN A 64 0.34 15.72 1.31
C GLN A 64 1.26 16.73 0.63
N MET A 65 1.73 16.44 -0.59
CA MET A 65 2.55 17.38 -1.38
C MET A 65 1.79 18.64 -1.78
N ALA A 66 0.49 18.54 -2.07
CA ALA A 66 -0.33 19.69 -2.39
C ALA A 66 -0.61 20.58 -1.17
N ASN A 67 -0.74 19.96 0.01
CA ASN A 67 -1.00 20.66 1.27
C ASN A 67 0.26 21.24 1.93
N ASP A 68 1.43 20.64 1.68
CA ASP A 68 2.72 21.14 2.17
C ASP A 68 3.62 21.60 1.00
N PRO A 69 3.59 22.90 0.64
CA PRO A 69 4.41 23.44 -0.44
C PRO A 69 5.92 23.40 -0.16
N ASN A 70 6.36 23.09 1.07
CA ASN A 70 7.78 22.98 1.42
C ASN A 70 8.31 21.54 1.34
N LEU A 71 7.44 20.54 1.14
CA LEU A 71 7.82 19.13 1.01
C LEU A 71 8.59 18.86 -0.29
N THR A 72 8.26 19.57 -1.38
CA THR A 72 8.93 19.45 -2.68
C THR A 72 10.40 19.91 -2.66
N PRO A 73 10.77 21.07 -2.06
CA PRO A 73 12.17 21.42 -1.85
C PRO A 73 12.94 20.44 -0.95
N GLN A 74 12.33 19.90 0.10
CA GLN A 74 13.00 18.96 1.03
C GLN A 74 13.31 17.61 0.38
N LEU A 75 12.38 17.08 -0.44
CA LEU A 75 12.62 15.87 -1.21
C LEU A 75 13.70 16.08 -2.27
N ALA A 76 13.69 17.22 -2.97
CA ALA A 76 14.70 17.57 -3.97
C ALA A 76 16.11 17.70 -3.37
N ASN A 77 16.24 18.26 -2.16
CA ASN A 77 17.53 18.40 -1.47
C ASN A 77 18.05 17.10 -0.86
N SER A 78 17.20 16.09 -0.64
CA SER A 78 17.60 14.77 -0.12
C SER A 78 18.09 13.78 -1.19
N ALA A 79 18.00 14.16 -2.47
CA ALA A 79 18.42 13.34 -3.61
C ALA A 79 19.86 13.62 -4.10
N GLY A 80 20.63 14.40 -3.33
CA GLY A 80 22.05 14.70 -3.57
C GLY A 80 23.01 13.76 -2.85
#